data_AF-A0A1Z5RFD8-F1
#
_entry.id   AF-A0A1Z5RFD8-F1
#
_cell.length_a   1.000
_cell.length_b   1.000
_cell.length_c   1.000
_cell.angle_alpha   90.00
_cell.angle_beta   90.00
_cell.angle_gamma   90.00
#
_symmetry.space_group_name_H-M   'P 1'
#
loop_
_entity.id
_entity.type
_entity.pdbx_description
1 polymer ?
#
loop_
_entity_poly.entity_id
_entity_poly.type
_entity_poly.pdbx_seq_one_letter_code
_entity_poly.pdbx_strand_id
1 'polypeptide(L)'
;MTDFPDEVSPEQKLVQLTAEHPEYRKHYCFPSYQEGWKVLRIGEVSSLMSSSAMLAIDCEMVLCSDGTEAVVRVCVVDDKLKAKLDILVNPSKAIADYRTDITGVSKNDLEGVTSSLVDVQKSLKRMLSKGNILIGHSLHRDLCVLKLDYSQVIDTAYIFKYANLPTTASPSLNSLCKAILGYSVREEGEPHNCLKDAEAAMNLVLAKLKNGFNDPIEIAASSVIESDVVKLLAHRIPVYLPCQELCKIFSGNPNIDDKIDSRIRGEFYSTCISFNDVDEVEKAFEELDGQKTKDSGGRLQKHVVLKRDNGDVVSFYVRKMVYGSWPKQLEVPKNRPEPTEDSEPKKEHAEGVQQKKKRNNFVRDNEDPEPKRRPEPTLDPEPKKDHAEGVQQKKKRKRLAMLYSLRRSF
;
A
#
# COMPACT_ATOMS: atom_id res chain seq x y z
N MET A 1 -20.04 -1.02 -37.73
CA MET A 1 -20.70 -0.48 -36.53
C MET A 1 -21.38 -1.65 -35.85
N THR A 2 -20.70 -2.24 -34.87
CA THR A 2 -21.30 -3.17 -33.92
C THR A 2 -21.48 -2.37 -32.65
N ASP A 3 -22.73 -1.98 -32.39
CA ASP A 3 -23.12 -1.28 -31.17
C ASP A 3 -22.75 -2.15 -29.96
N PHE A 4 -21.84 -1.64 -29.13
CA PHE A 4 -21.58 -2.21 -27.81
C PHE A 4 -22.74 -1.82 -26.89
N PRO A 5 -23.28 -2.74 -26.08
CA PRO A 5 -24.46 -2.46 -25.27
C PRO A 5 -24.16 -1.39 -24.21
N ASP A 6 -25.19 -0.59 -23.93
CA ASP A 6 -25.21 0.55 -23.02
C ASP A 6 -24.56 0.27 -21.64
N GLU A 7 -23.65 1.18 -21.29
CA GLU A 7 -23.02 1.53 -20.00
C GLU A 7 -22.55 0.42 -19.04
N VAL A 8 -21.33 -0.07 -19.28
CA VAL A 8 -20.48 -0.66 -18.23
C VAL A 8 -20.34 0.32 -17.06
N SER A 9 -20.61 -0.14 -15.82
CA SER A 9 -20.52 0.72 -14.63
C SER A 9 -19.12 1.32 -14.46
N PRO A 10 -18.97 2.51 -13.85
CA PRO A 10 -17.66 3.13 -13.62
C PRO A 10 -16.66 2.20 -12.91
N GLU A 11 -17.12 1.39 -11.95
CA GLU A 11 -16.31 0.41 -11.24
C GLU A 11 -15.84 -0.72 -12.15
N GLN A 12 -16.72 -1.24 -13.01
CA GLN A 12 -16.36 -2.27 -13.99
C GLN A 12 -15.37 -1.75 -15.05
N LYS A 13 -15.42 -0.46 -15.38
CA LYS A 13 -14.39 0.17 -16.22
C LYS A 13 -13.01 0.18 -15.54
N LEU A 14 -12.94 0.38 -14.22
CA LEU A 14 -11.68 0.28 -13.49
C LEU A 14 -11.15 -1.17 -13.42
N VAL A 15 -12.04 -2.16 -13.35
CA VAL A 15 -11.67 -3.58 -13.48
C VAL A 15 -11.08 -3.85 -14.87
N GLN A 16 -11.71 -3.32 -15.93
CA GLN A 16 -11.22 -3.43 -17.29
C GLN A 16 -9.83 -2.77 -17.45
N LEU A 17 -9.64 -1.55 -16.94
CA LEU A 17 -8.33 -0.87 -16.96
C LEU A 17 -7.23 -1.70 -16.28
N THR A 18 -7.56 -2.36 -15.17
CA THR A 18 -6.62 -3.27 -14.49
C THR A 18 -6.25 -4.45 -15.39
N ALA A 19 -7.23 -5.08 -16.06
CA ALA A 19 -7.02 -6.22 -16.94
C ALA A 19 -6.30 -5.89 -18.26
N GLU A 20 -6.46 -4.66 -18.76
CA GLU A 20 -5.82 -4.15 -19.98
C GLU A 20 -4.37 -3.71 -19.76
N HIS A 21 -3.93 -3.56 -18.51
CA HIS A 21 -2.56 -3.17 -18.19
C HIS A 21 -1.55 -4.17 -18.79
N PRO A 22 -0.46 -3.72 -19.44
CA PRO A 22 0.47 -4.60 -20.15
C PRO A 22 1.08 -5.72 -19.27
N GLU A 23 1.31 -5.43 -18.00
CA GLU A 23 1.89 -6.40 -17.05
C GLU A 23 0.84 -7.31 -16.38
N TYR A 24 -0.46 -7.09 -16.60
CA TYR A 24 -1.53 -7.85 -15.93
C TYR A 24 -1.39 -9.35 -16.19
N ARG A 25 -1.25 -9.76 -17.45
CA ARG A 25 -1.11 -11.18 -17.81
C ARG A 25 0.10 -11.84 -17.17
N LYS A 26 1.18 -11.10 -16.91
CA LYS A 26 2.38 -11.62 -16.29
C LYS A 26 2.21 -11.77 -14.77
N HIS A 27 1.58 -10.79 -14.12
CA HIS A 27 1.47 -10.76 -12.66
C HIS A 27 0.25 -11.51 -12.11
N TYR A 28 -0.85 -11.57 -12.87
CA TYR A 28 -2.09 -12.28 -12.51
C TYR A 28 -2.18 -13.67 -13.15
N CYS A 29 -1.12 -14.18 -13.79
CA CYS A 29 -1.03 -15.59 -14.17
C CYS A 29 -0.57 -16.43 -12.97
N PHE A 30 -1.53 -16.82 -12.14
CA PHE A 30 -1.26 -17.61 -10.96
C PHE A 30 -1.14 -19.11 -11.26
N PRO A 31 -0.33 -19.87 -10.50
CA PRO A 31 -0.26 -21.33 -10.62
C PRO A 31 -1.46 -22.00 -9.93
N SER A 32 -2.68 -21.63 -10.33
CA SER A 32 -3.92 -22.00 -9.63
C SER A 32 -4.29 -23.49 -9.71
N TYR A 33 -3.54 -24.26 -10.48
CA TYR A 33 -3.57 -25.73 -10.50
C TYR A 33 -2.86 -26.39 -9.30
N GLN A 34 -2.03 -25.65 -8.55
CA GLN A 34 -1.29 -26.18 -7.42
C GLN A 34 -2.18 -26.37 -6.18
N GLU A 35 -1.74 -27.24 -5.27
CA GLU A 35 -2.47 -27.52 -4.04
C GLU A 35 -2.62 -26.27 -3.12
N GLY A 36 -3.82 -26.14 -2.55
CA GLY A 36 -4.20 -25.05 -1.65
C GLY A 36 -4.76 -23.81 -2.36
N TRP A 37 -4.63 -23.71 -3.69
CA TRP A 37 -5.23 -22.61 -4.45
C TRP A 37 -6.76 -22.69 -4.51
N LYS A 38 -7.40 -21.52 -4.49
CA LYS A 38 -8.86 -21.38 -4.64
C LYS A 38 -9.16 -20.47 -5.82
N VAL A 39 -9.68 -21.08 -6.89
CA VAL A 39 -10.19 -20.35 -8.05
C VAL A 39 -11.61 -19.89 -7.75
N LEU A 40 -11.80 -18.57 -7.71
CA LEU A 40 -13.09 -17.94 -7.48
C LEU A 40 -13.65 -17.48 -8.83
N ARG A 41 -14.43 -18.37 -9.46
CA ARG A 41 -15.15 -18.00 -10.69
C ARG A 41 -16.39 -17.21 -10.33
N ILE A 42 -16.58 -16.09 -11.01
CA ILE A 42 -17.85 -15.40 -11.05
C ILE A 42 -18.79 -16.34 -11.83
N GLY A 43 -19.89 -16.79 -11.22
CA GLY A 43 -20.87 -17.63 -11.91
C GLY A 43 -21.55 -16.88 -13.07
N GLU A 44 -22.46 -17.54 -13.78
CA GLU A 44 -23.37 -16.85 -14.71
C GLU A 44 -24.22 -15.86 -13.91
N VAL A 45 -23.75 -14.62 -13.82
CA VAL A 45 -24.49 -13.55 -13.16
C VAL A 45 -25.59 -13.16 -14.13
N SER A 46 -26.77 -13.76 -13.99
CA SER A 46 -28.00 -13.42 -14.74
C SER A 46 -28.53 -12.01 -14.40
N SER A 47 -27.66 -11.12 -13.94
CA SER A 47 -27.95 -9.78 -13.45
C SER A 47 -26.63 -8.99 -13.39
N LEU A 48 -26.26 -8.40 -14.53
CA LEU A 48 -25.39 -7.22 -14.59
C LEU A 48 -25.95 -6.00 -13.81
N MET A 49 -27.02 -6.20 -13.01
CA MET A 49 -27.76 -5.18 -12.26
C MET A 49 -27.69 -5.35 -10.73
N SER A 50 -26.94 -6.33 -10.21
CA SER A 50 -26.60 -6.38 -8.78
C SER A 50 -25.41 -5.47 -8.53
N SER A 51 -25.59 -4.36 -7.80
CA SER A 51 -24.49 -3.48 -7.35
C SER A 51 -23.35 -4.33 -6.79
N SER A 52 -22.26 -4.46 -7.53
CA SER A 52 -21.10 -5.21 -7.07
C SER A 52 -20.46 -4.39 -5.96
N ALA A 53 -20.47 -4.90 -4.73
CA ALA A 53 -19.88 -4.16 -3.62
C ALA A 53 -18.36 -4.12 -3.81
N MET A 54 -17.75 -2.99 -3.44
CA MET A 54 -16.30 -2.84 -3.44
C MET A 54 -15.73 -3.25 -2.08
N LEU A 55 -14.64 -4.00 -2.11
CA LEU A 55 -13.89 -4.42 -0.93
C LEU A 55 -12.42 -4.18 -1.19
N ALA A 56 -11.73 -3.44 -0.32
CA ALA A 56 -10.29 -3.29 -0.42
C ALA A 56 -9.58 -4.23 0.55
N ILE A 57 -8.50 -4.85 0.09
CA ILE A 57 -7.68 -5.80 0.84
C ILE A 57 -6.22 -5.36 0.81
N ASP A 58 -5.53 -5.64 1.90
CA ASP A 58 -4.08 -5.62 1.99
C ASP A 58 -3.61 -6.69 2.98
N CYS A 59 -2.41 -7.22 2.78
CA CYS A 59 -1.82 -8.25 3.61
C CYS A 59 -0.42 -7.86 4.07
N GLU A 60 -0.08 -8.24 5.30
CA GLU A 60 1.31 -8.27 5.75
C GLU A 60 1.90 -9.67 5.51
N MET A 61 3.11 -9.73 4.95
CA MET A 61 3.78 -10.99 4.60
C MET A 61 5.18 -11.11 5.19
N VAL A 62 5.51 -12.31 5.63
CA VAL A 62 6.83 -12.69 6.16
C VAL A 62 7.56 -13.63 5.21
N LEU A 63 8.87 -13.74 5.38
CA LEU A 63 9.68 -14.72 4.67
C LEU A 63 9.78 -16.01 5.49
N CYS A 64 9.41 -17.13 4.88
CA CYS A 64 9.55 -18.46 5.46
C CYS A 64 10.96 -19.03 5.22
N SER A 65 11.36 -19.99 6.06
CA SER A 65 12.66 -20.68 5.95
C SER A 65 12.84 -21.49 4.67
N ASP A 66 11.75 -21.81 3.96
CA ASP A 66 11.77 -22.46 2.64
C ASP A 66 11.92 -21.45 1.47
N GLY A 67 12.16 -20.17 1.77
CA GLY A 67 12.30 -19.10 0.80
C GLY A 67 10.98 -18.55 0.25
N THR A 68 9.84 -19.09 0.67
CA THR A 68 8.51 -18.61 0.24
C THR A 68 8.01 -17.47 1.13
N GLU A 69 7.10 -16.63 0.60
CA GLU A 69 6.39 -15.63 1.41
C GLU A 69 5.08 -16.22 1.94
N ALA A 70 4.69 -15.82 3.16
CA ALA A 70 3.44 -16.23 3.77
C ALA A 70 2.73 -15.05 4.44
N VAL A 71 1.41 -15.01 4.33
CA VAL A 71 0.56 -14.00 4.98
C VAL A 71 0.56 -14.20 6.51
N VAL A 72 0.70 -13.11 7.25
CA VAL A 72 0.65 -13.09 8.72
C VAL A 72 -0.39 -12.13 9.27
N ARG A 73 -0.87 -11.17 8.47
CA ARG A 73 -2.04 -10.35 8.77
C ARG A 73 -2.79 -10.05 7.49
N VAL A 74 -4.11 -10.03 7.56
CA VAL A 74 -4.96 -9.66 6.43
C VAL A 74 -6.04 -8.70 6.90
N CYS A 75 -6.18 -7.60 6.17
CA CYS A 75 -7.16 -6.57 6.44
C CYS A 75 -8.08 -6.41 5.23
N VAL A 76 -9.39 -6.31 5.45
CA VAL A 76 -10.37 -6.02 4.40
C VAL A 76 -11.33 -4.95 4.89
N VAL A 77 -11.59 -3.93 4.06
CA VAL A 77 -12.55 -2.85 4.34
C VAL A 77 -13.61 -2.77 3.24
N ASP A 78 -14.80 -2.25 3.57
CA ASP A 78 -15.81 -1.88 2.57
C ASP A 78 -15.62 -0.45 2.05
N ASP A 79 -16.51 -0.04 1.15
CA ASP A 79 -16.61 1.30 0.56
C ASP A 79 -16.88 2.42 1.58
N LYS A 80 -17.27 2.07 2.81
CA LYS A 80 -17.45 2.98 3.94
C LYS A 80 -16.25 2.96 4.89
N LEU A 81 -15.13 2.36 4.46
CA LEU A 81 -13.91 2.18 5.24
C LEU A 81 -14.11 1.38 6.52
N LYS A 82 -15.19 0.57 6.61
CA LYS A 82 -15.43 -0.29 7.76
C LYS A 82 -14.70 -1.61 7.58
N ALA A 83 -13.83 -1.93 8.54
CA ALA A 83 -13.20 -3.23 8.64
C ALA A 83 -14.22 -4.38 8.61
N LYS A 84 -14.03 -5.30 7.66
CA LYS A 84 -14.75 -6.57 7.49
C LYS A 84 -13.91 -7.76 7.92
N LEU A 85 -12.60 -7.62 7.83
CA LEU A 85 -11.61 -8.58 8.29
C LEU A 85 -10.39 -7.79 8.78
N ASP A 86 -9.88 -8.14 9.96
CA ASP A 86 -8.56 -7.71 10.45
C ASP A 86 -8.11 -8.82 11.38
N ILE A 87 -7.33 -9.75 10.84
CA ILE A 87 -6.90 -10.94 11.57
C ILE A 87 -5.43 -11.23 11.33
N LEU A 88 -4.74 -11.66 12.39
CA LEU A 88 -3.47 -12.33 12.29
C LEU A 88 -3.66 -13.76 11.77
N VAL A 89 -2.68 -14.25 11.02
CA VAL A 89 -2.70 -15.54 10.35
C VAL A 89 -1.47 -16.33 10.76
N ASN A 90 -1.68 -17.59 11.16
CA ASN A 90 -0.61 -18.53 11.37
C ASN A 90 -0.16 -19.10 10.02
N PRO A 91 1.08 -18.83 9.57
CA PRO A 91 1.55 -19.27 8.25
C PRO A 91 1.74 -20.79 8.16
N SER A 92 1.66 -21.52 9.28
CA SER A 92 1.86 -22.97 9.37
C SER A 92 3.23 -23.43 8.82
N LYS A 93 4.20 -22.53 8.84
CA LYS A 93 5.58 -22.70 8.38
C LYS A 93 6.54 -22.01 9.33
N ALA A 94 7.79 -22.48 9.36
CA ALA A 94 8.86 -21.77 10.05
C ALA A 94 9.15 -20.44 9.34
N ILE A 95 9.18 -19.37 10.12
CA ILE A 95 9.48 -18.01 9.65
C ILE A 95 10.99 -17.79 9.77
N ALA A 96 11.63 -17.41 8.67
CA ALA A 96 13.03 -17.00 8.67
C ALA A 96 13.19 -15.52 9.03
N ASP A 97 12.30 -14.68 8.51
CA ASP A 97 12.32 -13.24 8.76
C ASP A 97 10.90 -12.69 8.82
N TYR A 98 10.56 -12.08 9.96
CA TYR A 98 9.26 -11.45 10.24
C TYR A 98 9.11 -10.10 9.54
N ARG A 99 10.23 -9.49 9.11
CA ARG A 99 10.27 -8.15 8.53
C ARG A 99 9.55 -7.14 9.41
N THR A 100 9.71 -7.22 10.73
CA THR A 100 8.88 -6.45 11.69
C THR A 100 8.94 -4.94 11.45
N ASP A 101 10.08 -4.41 11.01
CA ASP A 101 10.25 -3.00 10.62
C ASP A 101 9.36 -2.59 9.44
N ILE A 102 8.95 -3.56 8.62
CA ILE A 102 8.05 -3.38 7.47
C ILE A 102 6.63 -3.81 7.82
N THR A 103 6.42 -4.98 8.41
CA THR A 103 5.08 -5.57 8.61
C THR A 103 4.39 -5.08 9.88
N GLY A 104 5.15 -4.52 10.81
CA GLY A 104 4.67 -4.23 12.17
C GLY A 104 4.33 -5.48 12.99
N VAL A 105 4.63 -6.69 12.49
CA VAL A 105 4.30 -7.97 13.13
C VAL A 105 5.58 -8.60 13.69
N SER A 106 5.58 -8.89 14.98
CA SER A 106 6.66 -9.58 15.69
C SER A 106 6.37 -11.06 15.90
N LYS A 107 7.38 -11.80 16.34
CA LYS A 107 7.22 -13.19 16.79
C LYS A 107 6.17 -13.36 17.88
N ASN A 108 6.13 -12.44 18.83
CA ASN A 108 5.22 -12.50 19.97
C ASN A 108 3.77 -12.28 19.53
N ASP A 109 3.54 -11.45 18.51
CA ASP A 109 2.19 -11.22 17.97
C ASP A 109 1.58 -12.48 17.35
N LEU A 110 2.43 -13.35 16.79
CA LEU A 110 1.99 -14.62 16.18
C LEU A 110 1.91 -15.78 17.19
N GLU A 111 2.33 -15.58 18.44
CA GLU A 111 2.26 -16.61 19.46
C GLU A 111 0.80 -16.95 19.80
N GLY A 112 0.43 -18.22 19.67
CA GLY A 112 -0.94 -18.67 19.93
C GLY A 112 -1.97 -18.31 18.85
N VAL A 113 -1.59 -17.65 17.76
CA VAL A 113 -2.49 -17.42 16.62
C VAL A 113 -2.87 -18.75 15.98
N THR A 114 -4.18 -18.99 15.86
CA THR A 114 -4.75 -20.25 15.33
C THR A 114 -5.44 -20.10 13.98
N SER A 115 -5.78 -18.87 13.58
CA SER A 115 -6.38 -18.58 12.27
C SER A 115 -5.45 -19.02 11.16
N SER A 116 -5.93 -19.87 10.26
CA SER A 116 -5.12 -20.39 9.15
C SER A 116 -5.41 -19.65 7.83
N LEU A 117 -4.53 -19.82 6.84
CA LEU A 117 -4.79 -19.38 5.46
C LEU A 117 -6.14 -19.92 4.94
N VAL A 118 -6.50 -21.15 5.30
CA VAL A 118 -7.77 -21.76 4.89
C VAL A 118 -8.97 -21.00 5.45
N ASP A 119 -8.87 -20.46 6.67
CA ASP A 119 -9.95 -19.68 7.29
C ASP A 119 -10.09 -18.31 6.65
N VAL A 120 -8.97 -17.67 6.29
CA VAL A 120 -8.95 -16.46 5.48
C VAL A 120 -9.62 -16.70 4.13
N GLN A 121 -9.23 -17.76 3.41
CA GLN A 121 -9.81 -18.13 2.12
C GLN A 121 -11.33 -18.38 2.20
N LYS A 122 -11.82 -19.03 3.27
CA LYS A 122 -13.26 -19.22 3.49
C LYS A 122 -14.00 -17.89 3.67
N SER A 123 -13.41 -16.96 4.42
CA SER A 123 -13.96 -15.62 4.64
C SER A 123 -14.01 -14.84 3.33
N LEU A 124 -12.89 -14.78 2.60
CA LEU A 124 -12.80 -14.10 1.31
C LEU A 124 -13.73 -14.71 0.26
N LYS A 125 -13.82 -16.05 0.17
CA LYS A 125 -14.77 -16.72 -0.73
C LYS A 125 -16.22 -16.27 -0.47
N ARG A 126 -16.63 -16.14 0.79
CA ARG A 126 -17.98 -15.69 1.17
C ARG A 126 -18.21 -14.22 0.82
N MET A 127 -17.19 -13.39 0.97
CA MET A 127 -17.25 -11.96 0.65
C MET A 127 -17.27 -11.73 -0.86
N LEU A 128 -16.59 -12.57 -1.64
CA LEU A 128 -16.44 -12.42 -3.10
C LEU A 128 -17.45 -13.23 -3.92
N SER A 129 -18.18 -14.18 -3.33
CA SER A 129 -19.10 -15.07 -4.05
C SER A 129 -20.24 -14.37 -4.79
N LYS A 130 -20.49 -13.09 -4.52
CA LYS A 130 -21.51 -12.27 -5.20
C LYS A 130 -20.96 -11.46 -6.38
N GLY A 131 -19.73 -11.73 -6.81
CA GLY A 131 -19.05 -10.92 -7.82
C GLY A 131 -18.67 -9.54 -7.30
N ASN A 132 -18.34 -9.43 -6.01
CA ASN A 132 -17.87 -8.18 -5.42
C ASN A 132 -16.48 -7.82 -5.96
N ILE A 133 -16.21 -6.55 -6.20
CA ILE A 133 -14.93 -6.09 -6.75
C ILE A 133 -13.90 -6.03 -5.62
N LEU A 134 -12.74 -6.64 -5.84
CA LEU A 134 -11.62 -6.61 -4.91
C LEU A 134 -10.61 -5.53 -5.32
N ILE A 135 -10.28 -4.63 -4.40
CA ILE A 135 -9.40 -3.50 -4.61
C ILE A 135 -8.11 -3.72 -3.82
N GLY A 136 -6.96 -3.31 -4.36
CA GLY A 136 -5.70 -3.28 -3.64
C GLY A 136 -4.62 -2.51 -4.38
N HIS A 137 -3.39 -2.58 -3.89
CA HIS A 137 -2.22 -1.95 -4.51
C HIS A 137 -1.11 -2.98 -4.76
N SER A 138 -0.76 -3.22 -6.02
CA SER A 138 0.01 -4.41 -6.41
C SER A 138 -0.67 -5.71 -5.93
N LEU A 139 -2.00 -5.75 -6.06
CA LEU A 139 -2.91 -6.73 -5.45
C LEU A 139 -2.61 -8.19 -5.83
N HIS A 140 -1.92 -8.42 -6.96
CA HIS A 140 -1.44 -9.75 -7.33
C HIS A 140 -0.53 -10.38 -6.26
N ARG A 141 0.19 -9.58 -5.46
CA ARG A 141 1.05 -10.08 -4.37
C ARG A 141 0.23 -10.67 -3.24
N ASP A 142 -0.82 -9.95 -2.81
CA ASP A 142 -1.76 -10.41 -1.80
C ASP A 142 -2.45 -11.69 -2.26
N LEU A 143 -3.00 -11.69 -3.48
CA LEU A 143 -3.69 -12.85 -4.05
C LEU A 143 -2.77 -14.07 -4.14
N CYS A 144 -1.48 -13.89 -4.43
CA CYS A 144 -0.50 -14.96 -4.48
C CYS A 144 -0.29 -15.62 -3.11
N VAL A 145 0.00 -14.84 -2.05
CA VAL A 145 0.19 -15.40 -0.69
C VAL A 145 -1.10 -15.94 -0.10
N LEU A 146 -2.25 -15.41 -0.51
CA LEU A 146 -3.57 -15.92 -0.17
C LEU A 146 -3.95 -17.17 -0.98
N LYS A 147 -3.16 -17.54 -1.99
CA LYS A 147 -3.46 -18.59 -2.97
C LYS A 147 -4.87 -18.47 -3.55
N LEU A 148 -5.25 -17.27 -3.94
CA LEU A 148 -6.56 -16.94 -4.52
C LEU A 148 -6.41 -16.50 -5.97
N ASP A 149 -7.20 -17.10 -6.85
CA ASP A 149 -7.29 -16.72 -8.26
C ASP A 149 -8.68 -16.09 -8.48
N TYR A 150 -8.70 -14.75 -8.61
CA TYR A 150 -9.90 -13.93 -8.73
C TYR A 150 -9.68 -12.79 -9.73
N SER A 151 -10.61 -12.63 -10.68
CA SER A 151 -10.45 -11.72 -11.82
C SER A 151 -11.20 -10.39 -11.69
N GLN A 152 -12.18 -10.27 -10.78
CA GLN A 152 -12.91 -9.01 -10.56
C GLN A 152 -12.11 -8.09 -9.62
N VAL A 153 -11.01 -7.57 -10.15
CA VAL A 153 -10.00 -6.82 -9.39
C VAL A 153 -9.80 -5.42 -9.92
N ILE A 154 -9.57 -4.47 -9.01
CA ILE A 154 -9.02 -3.16 -9.32
C ILE A 154 -7.66 -3.04 -8.63
N ASP A 155 -6.59 -2.98 -9.43
CA ASP A 155 -5.24 -2.74 -8.91
C ASP A 155 -4.88 -1.27 -9.05
N THR A 156 -4.78 -0.56 -7.93
CA THR A 156 -4.43 0.86 -7.91
C THR A 156 -3.02 1.11 -8.48
N ALA A 157 -2.13 0.12 -8.50
CA ALA A 157 -0.83 0.25 -9.17
C ALA A 157 -0.93 0.30 -10.70
N TYR A 158 -2.06 -0.11 -11.29
CA TYR A 158 -2.28 -0.18 -12.74
C TYR A 158 -3.24 0.89 -13.28
N ILE A 159 -4.21 1.34 -12.48
CA ILE A 159 -5.19 2.37 -12.93
C ILE A 159 -4.67 3.81 -12.79
N PHE A 160 -3.49 3.98 -12.16
CA PHE A 160 -2.78 5.24 -12.02
C PHE A 160 -1.39 5.12 -12.68
N LYS A 161 -0.97 6.17 -13.39
CA LYS A 161 0.31 6.22 -14.09
C LYS A 161 1.00 7.56 -13.85
N TYR A 162 2.33 7.59 -14.00
CA TYR A 162 3.06 8.84 -14.08
C TYR A 162 2.93 9.44 -15.49
N ALA A 163 2.78 10.77 -15.60
CA ALA A 163 2.67 11.46 -16.89
C ALA A 163 3.86 11.16 -17.83
N ASN A 164 5.06 11.15 -17.25
CA ASN A 164 6.33 11.17 -18.00
C ASN A 164 7.15 9.89 -17.86
N LEU A 165 6.56 8.80 -17.35
CA LEU A 165 7.25 7.52 -17.21
C LEU A 165 6.53 6.42 -17.99
N PRO A 166 7.23 5.32 -18.35
CA PRO A 166 6.59 4.17 -18.98
C PRO A 166 5.41 3.68 -18.15
N THR A 167 4.38 3.12 -18.78
CA THR A 167 3.21 2.54 -18.09
C THR A 167 3.61 1.44 -17.09
N THR A 168 4.76 0.79 -17.30
CA THR A 168 5.33 -0.21 -16.37
C THR A 168 5.91 0.39 -15.08
N ALA A 169 6.08 1.71 -15.02
CA ALA A 169 6.50 2.43 -13.82
C ALA A 169 5.30 2.69 -12.91
N SER A 170 5.00 1.73 -12.04
CA SER A 170 3.91 1.90 -11.08
C SER A 170 4.29 2.85 -9.93
N PRO A 171 3.43 3.82 -9.57
CA PRO A 171 3.61 4.65 -8.39
C PRO A 171 3.45 3.83 -7.12
N SER A 172 4.13 4.22 -6.03
CA SER A 172 3.87 3.62 -4.72
C SER A 172 2.52 4.07 -4.16
N LEU A 173 1.92 3.28 -3.27
CA LEU A 173 0.71 3.67 -2.55
C LEU A 173 0.86 5.02 -1.83
N ASN A 174 2.00 5.23 -1.16
CA ASN A 174 2.25 6.50 -0.46
C ASN A 174 2.35 7.69 -1.42
N SER A 175 3.01 7.51 -2.58
CA SER A 175 3.07 8.54 -3.62
C SER A 175 1.69 8.88 -4.18
N LEU A 176 0.83 7.86 -4.37
CA LEU A 176 -0.55 8.03 -4.81
C LEU A 176 -1.37 8.82 -3.79
N CYS A 177 -1.30 8.45 -2.51
CA CYS A 177 -2.02 9.14 -1.45
C CYS A 177 -1.59 10.60 -1.34
N LYS A 178 -0.27 10.88 -1.38
CA LYS A 178 0.25 12.26 -1.36
C LYS A 178 -0.28 13.09 -2.53
N ALA A 179 -0.22 12.54 -3.74
CA ALA A 179 -0.59 13.25 -4.95
C ALA A 179 -2.10 13.46 -5.11
N ILE A 180 -2.91 12.48 -4.70
CA ILE A 180 -4.34 12.44 -5.01
C ILE A 180 -5.21 12.76 -3.80
N LEU A 181 -4.82 12.28 -2.62
CA LEU A 181 -5.59 12.44 -1.38
C LEU A 181 -5.04 13.56 -0.49
N GLY A 182 -3.84 14.07 -0.79
CA GLY A 182 -3.20 15.16 -0.04
C GLY A 182 -2.60 14.74 1.30
N TYR A 183 -2.43 13.44 1.55
CA TYR A 183 -1.84 12.92 2.78
C TYR A 183 -0.91 11.73 2.51
N SER A 184 0.08 11.53 3.39
CA SER A 184 0.93 10.33 3.40
C SER A 184 0.19 9.17 4.07
N VAL A 185 0.16 7.98 3.46
CA VAL A 185 -0.40 6.79 4.13
C VAL A 185 0.46 6.35 5.32
N ARG A 186 1.75 6.67 5.28
CA ARG A 186 2.74 6.37 6.32
C ARG A 186 3.89 7.38 6.32
N GLU A 187 4.43 7.62 7.51
CA GLU A 187 5.65 8.42 7.69
C GLU A 187 6.91 7.59 7.35
N GLU A 188 8.04 8.27 7.13
CA GLU A 188 9.30 7.58 6.84
C GLU A 188 9.75 6.73 8.05
N GLY A 189 9.94 5.44 7.82
CA GLY A 189 10.31 4.47 8.86
C GLY A 189 9.14 3.94 9.70
N GLU A 190 7.90 4.39 9.47
CA GLU A 190 6.72 3.76 10.07
C GLU A 190 6.48 2.38 9.41
N PRO A 191 6.29 1.30 10.20
CA PRO A 191 5.88 0.02 9.65
C PRO A 191 4.55 0.13 8.90
N HIS A 192 4.36 -0.76 7.93
CA HIS A 192 3.11 -0.90 7.22
C HIS A 192 2.00 -1.35 8.17
N ASN A 193 0.78 -1.01 7.78
CA ASN A 193 -0.42 -1.41 8.46
C ASN A 193 -1.47 -1.74 7.42
N CYS A 194 -1.74 -3.03 7.23
CA CYS A 194 -2.69 -3.48 6.21
C CYS A 194 -4.08 -2.82 6.29
N LEU A 195 -4.53 -2.36 7.46
CA LEU A 195 -5.83 -1.70 7.57
C LEU A 195 -5.77 -0.31 6.93
N LYS A 196 -4.76 0.49 7.29
CA LYS A 196 -4.53 1.82 6.70
C LYS A 196 -4.27 1.71 5.19
N ASP A 197 -3.54 0.69 4.77
CA ASP A 197 -3.19 0.47 3.36
C ASP A 197 -4.42 0.06 2.53
N ALA A 198 -5.27 -0.82 3.04
CA ALA A 198 -6.55 -1.16 2.42
C ALA A 198 -7.50 0.05 2.34
N GLU A 199 -7.59 0.86 3.41
CA GLU A 199 -8.37 2.10 3.43
C GLU A 199 -7.85 3.12 2.40
N ALA A 200 -6.52 3.26 2.29
CA ALA A 200 -5.88 4.13 1.31
C ALA A 200 -6.18 3.68 -0.13
N ALA A 201 -6.07 2.38 -0.42
CA ALA A 201 -6.41 1.83 -1.73
C ALA A 201 -7.90 2.05 -2.08
N MET A 202 -8.82 1.84 -1.12
CA MET A 202 -10.23 2.17 -1.29
C MET A 202 -10.44 3.65 -1.60
N ASN A 203 -9.84 4.55 -0.80
CA ASN A 203 -9.98 6.00 -0.98
C ASN A 203 -9.45 6.46 -2.35
N LEU A 204 -8.37 5.87 -2.86
CA LEU A 204 -7.86 6.15 -4.20
C LEU A 204 -8.85 5.77 -5.29
N VAL A 205 -9.50 4.61 -5.17
CA VAL A 205 -10.55 4.18 -6.10
C VAL A 205 -11.76 5.12 -6.02
N LEU A 206 -12.23 5.44 -4.81
CA LEU A 206 -13.33 6.39 -4.61
C LEU A 206 -13.02 7.77 -5.20
N ALA A 207 -11.80 8.27 -5.01
CA ALA A 207 -11.34 9.54 -5.60
C ALA A 207 -11.35 9.48 -7.13
N LYS A 208 -10.89 8.38 -7.73
CA LYS A 208 -10.93 8.19 -9.18
C LYS A 208 -12.37 8.14 -9.70
N LEU A 209 -13.26 7.41 -9.03
CA LEU A 209 -14.69 7.35 -9.39
C LEU A 209 -15.36 8.73 -9.32
N LYS A 210 -15.03 9.55 -8.32
CA LYS A 210 -15.57 10.90 -8.16
C LYS A 210 -15.07 11.89 -9.22
N ASN A 211 -13.81 11.78 -9.64
CA ASN A 211 -13.16 12.73 -10.56
C ASN A 211 -13.24 12.31 -12.04
N GLY A 212 -13.79 11.14 -12.34
CA GLY A 212 -13.92 10.60 -13.69
C GLY A 212 -12.90 9.50 -14.02
N PHE A 213 -13.26 8.62 -14.96
CA PHE A 213 -12.50 7.39 -15.30
C PHE A 213 -11.84 7.42 -16.68
N ASN A 214 -12.15 8.41 -17.53
CA ASN A 214 -11.80 8.39 -18.96
C ASN A 214 -10.31 8.61 -19.25
N ASP A 215 -9.56 9.17 -18.32
CA ASP A 215 -8.11 9.32 -18.45
C ASP A 215 -7.40 8.78 -17.20
N PRO A 216 -6.21 8.17 -17.33
CA PRO A 216 -5.40 7.89 -16.17
C PRO A 216 -5.08 9.23 -15.49
N ILE A 217 -5.38 9.36 -14.19
CA ILE A 217 -4.93 10.52 -13.42
C ILE A 217 -3.42 10.45 -13.45
N GLU A 218 -2.82 11.39 -14.19
CA GLU A 218 -1.38 11.43 -14.41
C GLU A 218 -0.72 12.07 -13.21
N ILE A 219 0.13 11.31 -12.55
CA ILE A 219 0.92 11.82 -11.42
C ILE A 219 2.14 12.52 -12.02
N ALA A 220 2.32 13.79 -11.68
CA ALA A 220 3.55 14.49 -11.99
C ALA A 220 4.73 13.75 -11.33
N ALA A 221 5.78 13.46 -12.10
CA ALA A 221 6.98 12.75 -11.63
C ALA A 221 7.74 13.50 -10.50
N SER A 222 7.34 14.72 -10.16
CA SER A 222 7.87 15.52 -9.04
C SER A 222 7.62 14.90 -7.66
N SER A 223 6.94 13.76 -7.57
CA SER A 223 6.79 12.97 -6.34
C SER A 223 7.87 11.90 -6.14
N VAL A 224 8.92 11.87 -6.98
CA VAL A 224 10.18 11.20 -6.58
C VAL A 224 10.63 11.91 -5.30
N ILE A 225 10.72 11.16 -4.22
CA ILE A 225 11.16 11.68 -2.92
C ILE A 225 12.55 12.28 -3.16
N GLU A 226 12.76 13.56 -2.84
CA GLU A 226 14.06 14.23 -3.02
C GLU A 226 15.20 13.42 -2.36
N SER A 227 14.90 12.66 -1.31
CA SER A 227 15.87 11.78 -0.66
C SER A 227 16.30 10.57 -1.50
N ASP A 228 15.51 10.15 -2.50
CA ASP A 228 15.86 9.03 -3.38
C ASP A 228 16.74 9.46 -4.56
N VAL A 229 16.74 10.75 -4.94
CA VAL A 229 17.58 11.21 -6.06
C VAL A 229 19.08 11.16 -5.74
N VAL A 230 19.42 11.21 -4.45
CA VAL A 230 20.79 11.10 -3.93
C VAL A 230 21.17 9.67 -3.51
N LYS A 231 20.42 8.66 -3.96
CA LYS A 231 20.62 7.26 -3.57
C LYS A 231 20.76 6.31 -4.77
N LEU A 232 21.62 5.32 -4.61
CA LEU A 232 21.62 4.07 -5.38
C LEU A 232 21.06 2.93 -4.51
N LEU A 233 20.39 1.97 -5.13
CA LEU A 233 20.00 0.73 -4.46
C LEU A 233 20.88 -0.42 -4.94
N ALA A 234 21.63 -1.01 -4.02
CA ALA A 234 22.28 -2.30 -4.24
C ALA A 234 21.32 -3.42 -3.80
N HIS A 235 21.04 -4.38 -4.67
CA HIS A 235 20.08 -5.46 -4.42
C HIS A 235 20.57 -6.81 -4.94
N ARG A 236 19.99 -7.89 -4.37
CA ARG A 236 20.42 -9.28 -4.55
C ARG A 236 21.89 -9.50 -4.12
N ILE A 237 22.28 -8.88 -3.01
CA ILE A 237 23.64 -8.98 -2.46
C ILE A 237 23.69 -10.21 -1.56
N PRO A 238 24.57 -11.21 -1.78
CA PRO A 238 24.59 -12.38 -0.93
C PRO A 238 24.90 -12.04 0.54
N VAL A 239 24.20 -12.66 1.49
CA VAL A 239 24.33 -12.37 2.94
C VAL A 239 25.73 -12.58 3.51
N TYR A 240 26.56 -13.40 2.84
CA TYR A 240 27.95 -13.62 3.23
C TYR A 240 28.91 -12.52 2.73
N LEU A 241 28.43 -11.55 1.95
CA LEU A 241 29.20 -10.38 1.54
C LEU A 241 28.89 -9.22 2.51
N PRO A 242 29.86 -8.75 3.31
CA PRO A 242 29.65 -7.61 4.22
C PRO A 242 29.40 -6.30 3.48
N CYS A 243 28.62 -5.37 4.06
CA CYS A 243 28.37 -4.06 3.43
C CYS A 243 29.64 -3.24 3.22
N GLN A 244 30.65 -3.37 4.09
CA GLN A 244 31.88 -2.59 4.02
C GLN A 244 32.68 -2.92 2.75
N GLU A 245 32.52 -4.13 2.21
CA GLU A 245 33.10 -4.51 0.91
C GLU A 245 32.43 -3.76 -0.26
N LEU A 246 31.16 -3.37 -0.12
CA LEU A 246 30.47 -2.56 -1.11
C LEU A 246 31.03 -1.14 -1.17
N CYS A 247 31.46 -0.55 -0.05
CA CYS A 247 32.06 0.80 -0.07
C CYS A 247 33.28 0.87 -0.98
N LYS A 248 34.05 -0.21 -1.09
CA LYS A 248 35.29 -0.26 -1.87
C LYS A 248 35.08 -0.14 -3.37
N ILE A 249 33.88 -0.44 -3.87
CA ILE A 249 33.59 -0.42 -5.32
C ILE A 249 33.14 0.96 -5.81
N PHE A 250 32.80 1.88 -4.89
CA PHE A 250 32.33 3.21 -5.23
C PHE A 250 33.39 4.27 -4.90
N SER A 251 33.66 5.13 -5.86
CA SER A 251 34.40 6.38 -5.64
C SER A 251 33.60 7.31 -4.72
N GLY A 252 34.25 8.02 -3.79
CA GLY A 252 33.65 9.18 -3.11
C GLY A 252 33.08 9.01 -1.70
N ASN A 253 33.54 8.01 -0.92
CA ASN A 253 33.11 7.80 0.48
C ASN A 253 31.58 7.85 0.70
N PRO A 254 30.79 7.03 -0.02
CA PRO A 254 29.34 7.04 0.15
C PRO A 254 28.94 6.54 1.54
N ASN A 255 27.76 6.96 1.99
CA ASN A 255 27.15 6.46 3.22
C ASN A 255 26.23 5.27 2.90
N ILE A 256 26.57 4.08 3.39
CA ILE A 256 25.75 2.89 3.23
C ILE A 256 24.83 2.76 4.45
N ASP A 257 23.55 2.50 4.19
CA ASP A 257 22.62 2.18 5.27
C ASP A 257 23.03 0.84 5.91
N ASP A 258 23.66 0.95 7.10
CA ASP A 258 24.16 -0.18 7.89
C ASP A 258 23.04 -0.99 8.57
N LYS A 259 21.76 -0.60 8.39
CA LYS A 259 20.59 -1.43 8.77
C LYS A 259 20.39 -2.60 7.80
N ILE A 260 21.42 -3.43 7.66
CA ILE A 260 21.43 -4.62 6.79
C ILE A 260 20.47 -5.67 7.33
N ASP A 261 20.42 -5.80 8.66
CA ASP A 261 19.70 -6.88 9.36
C ASP A 261 18.19 -6.87 9.10
N SER A 262 17.59 -5.71 8.81
CA SER A 262 16.15 -5.59 8.51
C SER A 262 15.80 -5.75 7.02
N ARG A 263 16.81 -5.97 6.16
CA ARG A 263 16.64 -6.08 4.69
C ARG A 263 17.15 -7.40 4.12
N ILE A 264 17.46 -8.38 4.97
CA ILE A 264 17.83 -9.74 4.55
C ILE A 264 16.58 -10.46 4.02
N ARG A 265 16.58 -10.81 2.73
CA ARG A 265 15.57 -11.62 2.05
C ARG A 265 16.18 -12.98 1.66
N GLY A 266 16.23 -13.89 2.63
CA GLY A 266 16.74 -15.25 2.42
C GLY A 266 18.26 -15.25 2.30
N GLU A 267 18.80 -15.71 1.18
CA GLU A 267 20.26 -15.73 0.93
C GLU A 267 20.82 -14.38 0.48
N PHE A 268 19.97 -13.37 0.27
CA PHE A 268 20.38 -12.06 -0.24
C PHE A 268 19.84 -10.92 0.62
N TYR A 269 20.54 -9.79 0.69
CA TYR A 269 20.06 -8.54 1.24
C TYR A 269 20.05 -7.43 0.18
N SER A 270 19.52 -6.26 0.55
CA SER A 270 19.58 -5.04 -0.25
C SER A 270 19.87 -3.85 0.65
N THR A 271 20.63 -2.87 0.18
CA THR A 271 20.94 -1.65 0.94
C THR A 271 20.94 -0.42 0.04
N CYS A 272 20.64 0.73 0.63
CA CYS A 272 20.73 2.01 -0.04
C CYS A 272 22.13 2.61 0.18
N ILE A 273 22.66 3.19 -0.88
CA ILE A 273 23.95 3.87 -0.91
C ILE A 273 23.64 5.33 -1.16
N SER A 274 23.85 6.15 -0.13
CA SER A 274 23.52 7.57 -0.13
C SER A 274 24.76 8.40 -0.43
N PHE A 275 24.55 9.43 -1.24
CA PHE A 275 25.56 10.39 -1.67
C PHE A 275 25.15 11.80 -1.23
N ASN A 276 26.07 12.76 -1.28
CA ASN A 276 25.77 14.13 -0.84
C ASN A 276 24.91 14.87 -1.87
N ASP A 277 25.11 14.57 -3.15
CA ASP A 277 24.40 15.20 -4.25
C ASP A 277 24.18 14.25 -5.43
N VAL A 278 23.42 14.72 -6.42
CA VAL A 278 23.02 13.94 -7.60
C VAL A 278 24.20 13.73 -8.56
N ASP A 279 25.15 14.66 -8.64
CA ASP A 279 26.31 14.52 -9.54
C ASP A 279 27.24 13.41 -9.02
N GLU A 280 27.40 13.27 -7.70
CA GLU A 280 28.09 12.14 -7.06
C GLU A 280 27.41 10.80 -7.38
N VAL A 281 26.08 10.71 -7.32
CA VAL A 281 25.32 9.50 -7.69
C VAL A 281 25.58 9.11 -9.15
N GLU A 282 25.47 10.08 -10.05
CA GLU A 282 25.63 9.88 -11.49
C GLU A 282 27.05 9.41 -11.81
N LYS A 283 28.05 10.08 -11.24
CA LYS A 283 29.46 9.70 -11.37
C LYS A 283 29.71 8.29 -10.83
N ALA A 284 29.28 8.01 -9.62
CA ALA A 284 29.46 6.72 -8.97
C ALA A 284 28.79 5.60 -9.78
N PHE A 285 27.60 5.82 -10.33
CA PHE A 285 26.92 4.85 -11.16
C PHE A 285 27.62 4.63 -12.51
N GLU A 286 28.08 5.67 -13.19
CA GLU A 286 28.74 5.53 -14.49
C GLU A 286 30.14 4.91 -14.39
N GLU A 287 30.90 5.22 -13.34
CA GLU A 287 32.22 4.63 -13.06
C GLU A 287 32.14 3.15 -12.60
N LEU A 288 31.01 2.73 -12.02
CA LEU A 288 30.83 1.37 -11.52
C LEU A 288 30.95 0.33 -12.64
N ASP A 289 31.88 -0.63 -12.51
CA ASP A 289 32.02 -1.72 -13.46
C ASP A 289 30.81 -2.67 -13.42
N GLY A 290 30.27 -2.97 -14.60
CA GLY A 290 29.16 -3.91 -14.72
C GLY A 290 28.35 -3.77 -16.01
N GLN A 291 27.60 -4.81 -16.33
CA GLN A 291 26.74 -4.79 -17.52
C GLN A 291 25.52 -3.91 -17.28
N LYS A 292 25.37 -2.83 -18.05
CA LYS A 292 24.22 -1.91 -17.99
C LYS A 292 22.97 -2.59 -18.55
N THR A 293 21.90 -2.64 -17.75
CA THR A 293 20.59 -3.21 -18.07
C THR A 293 19.48 -2.33 -17.52
N LYS A 294 18.23 -2.77 -17.65
CA LYS A 294 17.07 -2.17 -16.97
C LYS A 294 16.43 -3.19 -16.03
N ASP A 295 15.90 -2.72 -14.92
CA ASP A 295 15.08 -3.54 -14.03
C ASP A 295 13.67 -3.75 -14.59
N SER A 296 12.81 -4.47 -13.85
CA SER A 296 11.42 -4.71 -14.25
C SER A 296 10.57 -3.43 -14.31
N GLY A 297 10.96 -2.36 -13.61
CA GLY A 297 10.31 -1.06 -13.67
C GLY A 297 10.81 -0.20 -14.84
N GLY A 298 11.93 -0.55 -15.47
CA GLY A 298 12.57 0.23 -16.52
C GLY A 298 13.68 1.17 -16.03
N ARG A 299 14.04 1.14 -14.74
CA ARG A 299 15.15 1.92 -14.17
C ARG A 299 16.48 1.33 -14.60
N LEU A 300 17.47 2.20 -14.81
CA LEU A 300 18.82 1.76 -15.16
C LEU A 300 19.47 1.04 -13.97
N GLN A 301 20.07 -0.11 -14.25
CA GLN A 301 20.87 -0.85 -13.28
C GLN A 301 22.12 -1.44 -13.94
N LYS A 302 23.14 -1.73 -13.15
CA LYS A 302 24.33 -2.47 -13.57
C LYS A 302 24.38 -3.80 -12.84
N HIS A 303 24.65 -4.87 -13.58
CA HIS A 303 25.02 -6.17 -13.02
C HIS A 303 26.51 -6.15 -12.70
N VAL A 304 26.83 -6.11 -11.40
CA VAL A 304 28.18 -5.96 -10.87
C VAL A 304 28.72 -7.34 -10.52
N VAL A 305 29.98 -7.60 -10.91
CA VAL A 305 30.71 -8.82 -10.53
C VAL A 305 31.93 -8.41 -9.73
N LEU A 306 31.93 -8.71 -8.45
CA LEU A 306 33.01 -8.41 -7.51
C LEU A 306 33.84 -9.66 -7.26
N LYS A 307 35.15 -9.57 -7.52
CA LYS A 307 36.12 -10.58 -7.11
C LYS A 307 36.70 -10.18 -5.76
N ARG A 308 36.60 -11.07 -4.77
CA ARG A 308 37.13 -10.86 -3.43
C ARG A 308 38.57 -11.37 -3.33
N ASP A 309 39.30 -10.87 -2.35
CA ASP A 309 40.72 -11.23 -2.12
C ASP A 309 40.92 -12.71 -1.82
N ASN A 310 39.90 -13.38 -1.26
CA ASN A 310 39.89 -14.81 -1.01
C ASN A 310 39.62 -15.66 -2.29
N GLY A 311 39.45 -15.02 -3.45
CA GLY A 311 39.17 -15.67 -4.73
C GLY A 311 37.69 -15.87 -5.04
N ASP A 312 36.79 -15.56 -4.11
CA ASP A 312 35.35 -15.68 -4.34
C ASP A 312 34.86 -14.67 -5.37
N VAL A 313 33.91 -15.08 -6.20
CA VAL A 313 33.23 -14.22 -7.16
C VAL A 313 31.80 -14.01 -6.69
N VAL A 314 31.41 -12.75 -6.52
CA VAL A 314 30.08 -12.37 -6.07
C VAL A 314 29.42 -11.49 -7.13
N SER A 315 28.14 -11.72 -7.40
CA SER A 315 27.36 -10.89 -8.32
C SER A 315 26.14 -10.30 -7.65
N PHE A 316 25.85 -9.03 -7.93
CA PHE A 316 24.68 -8.32 -7.44
C PHE A 316 24.32 -7.20 -8.44
N TYR A 317 23.26 -6.45 -8.14
CA TYR A 317 22.81 -5.36 -8.98
C TYR A 317 22.88 -4.04 -8.23
N VAL A 318 23.29 -2.98 -8.93
CA VAL A 318 23.21 -1.60 -8.44
C VAL A 318 22.31 -0.83 -9.37
N ARG A 319 21.26 -0.22 -8.82
CA ARG A 319 20.18 0.42 -9.56
C ARG A 319 20.07 1.90 -9.21
N LYS A 320 19.86 2.75 -10.22
CA LYS A 320 19.44 4.14 -10.01
C LYS A 320 18.02 4.19 -9.44
N MET A 321 17.82 4.99 -8.40
CA MET A 321 16.50 5.12 -7.80
C MET A 321 15.53 5.91 -8.68
N VAL A 322 16.05 6.76 -9.57
CA VAL A 322 15.33 7.57 -10.55
C VAL A 322 15.22 6.92 -11.93
N TYR A 323 14.22 7.36 -12.70
CA TYR A 323 14.02 6.94 -14.09
C TYR A 323 14.76 7.89 -15.04
N GLY A 324 15.61 7.32 -15.91
CA GLY A 324 16.36 8.08 -16.91
C GLY A 324 17.38 9.07 -16.32
N SER A 325 17.99 9.88 -17.18
CA SER A 325 18.79 11.04 -16.79
C SER A 325 17.83 12.18 -16.45
N TRP A 326 17.83 12.62 -15.19
CA TRP A 326 17.07 13.78 -14.74
C TRP A 326 17.36 14.98 -15.65
N PRO A 327 16.36 15.72 -16.16
CA PRO A 327 16.62 16.94 -16.91
C PRO A 327 17.39 17.91 -16.01
N LYS A 328 18.63 18.26 -16.39
CA LYS A 328 19.29 19.43 -15.82
C LYS A 328 18.41 20.63 -16.17
N GLN A 329 17.94 21.33 -15.14
CA GLN A 329 17.07 22.52 -15.16
C GLN A 329 15.55 22.27 -15.23
N LEU A 330 14.92 22.29 -14.05
CA LEU A 330 13.61 22.93 -13.90
C LEU A 330 13.88 24.43 -13.77
N GLU A 331 13.82 25.16 -14.88
CA GLU A 331 13.61 26.60 -14.80
C GLU A 331 12.24 26.81 -14.14
N VAL A 332 12.26 27.35 -12.92
CA VAL A 332 11.06 27.85 -12.25
C VAL A 332 10.43 28.89 -13.18
N PRO A 333 9.15 28.75 -13.57
CA PRO A 333 8.44 29.86 -14.18
C PRO A 333 8.34 30.99 -13.16
N LYS A 334 9.24 31.96 -13.24
CA LYS A 334 9.03 33.29 -12.66
C LYS A 334 7.89 33.91 -13.45
N ASN A 335 6.68 33.86 -12.88
CA ASN A 335 5.71 34.96 -12.86
C ASN A 335 4.40 34.48 -12.25
N ARG A 336 4.26 34.68 -10.93
CA ARG A 336 2.97 35.03 -10.34
C ARG A 336 3.07 36.52 -10.00
N PRO A 337 2.18 37.40 -10.50
CA PRO A 337 2.21 38.80 -10.10
C PRO A 337 1.91 38.90 -8.61
N GLU A 338 2.75 39.64 -7.87
CA GLU A 338 2.43 40.08 -6.52
C GLU A 338 1.25 41.06 -6.54
N PRO A 339 0.40 41.06 -5.51
CA PRO A 339 -0.66 42.04 -5.37
C PRO A 339 -0.05 43.38 -4.95
N THR A 340 -0.06 44.37 -5.85
CA THR A 340 0.23 45.76 -5.51
C THR A 340 -0.99 46.39 -4.85
N GLU A 341 -0.86 46.77 -3.58
CA GLU A 341 -1.70 47.78 -2.93
C GLU A 341 -1.32 49.19 -3.43
N ASP A 342 -2.38 49.98 -3.65
CA ASP A 342 -2.50 51.44 -3.73
C ASP A 342 -1.65 52.27 -4.71
N SER A 343 -2.34 52.84 -5.69
CA SER A 343 -2.29 54.29 -5.95
C SER A 343 -3.51 54.77 -6.75
N GLU A 344 -4.17 55.78 -6.19
CA GLU A 344 -5.31 56.52 -6.71
C GLU A 344 -5.11 57.05 -8.15
N PRO A 345 -6.18 57.18 -8.95
CA PRO A 345 -6.29 58.23 -9.94
C PRO A 345 -7.28 59.31 -9.51
N LYS A 346 -6.82 60.55 -9.66
CA LYS A 346 -7.56 61.80 -9.47
C LYS A 346 -8.80 61.89 -10.38
N LYS A 347 -9.85 62.44 -9.76
CA LYS A 347 -11.04 63.14 -10.26
C LYS A 347 -11.10 63.46 -11.76
N GLU A 348 -12.25 63.16 -12.36
CA GLU A 348 -13.00 64.12 -13.17
C GLU A 348 -14.53 63.92 -13.02
N HIS A 349 -15.25 65.03 -13.09
CA HIS A 349 -16.66 65.24 -12.75
C HIS A 349 -17.63 64.74 -13.83
N ALA A 350 -18.83 64.26 -13.44
CA ALA A 350 -20.14 64.86 -13.79
C ALA A 350 -21.34 63.97 -13.39
N GLU A 351 -22.21 64.55 -12.55
CA GLU A 351 -23.69 64.54 -12.54
C GLU A 351 -24.51 63.27 -12.86
N GLY A 352 -25.47 62.94 -11.97
CA GLY A 352 -26.67 62.18 -12.39
C GLY A 352 -27.42 61.32 -11.36
N VAL A 353 -28.19 61.95 -10.46
CA VAL A 353 -29.56 61.58 -10.02
C VAL A 353 -29.90 60.16 -9.47
N GLN A 354 -30.18 60.14 -8.15
CA GLN A 354 -31.27 59.49 -7.39
C GLN A 354 -31.80 58.08 -7.76
N GLN A 355 -31.83 57.15 -6.77
CA GLN A 355 -33.06 56.75 -6.03
C GLN A 355 -32.83 55.70 -4.91
N LYS A 356 -32.92 56.19 -3.66
CA LYS A 356 -33.67 55.71 -2.47
C LYS A 356 -33.88 54.20 -2.13
N LYS A 357 -33.62 53.96 -0.81
CA LYS A 357 -34.25 53.04 0.19
C LYS A 357 -33.63 51.63 0.29
N LYS A 358 -33.37 51.05 1.47
CA LYS A 358 -33.66 51.37 2.87
C LYS A 358 -32.68 50.53 3.74
N ARG A 359 -32.00 51.17 4.69
CA ARG A 359 -31.36 50.52 5.85
C ARG A 359 -32.39 50.49 6.99
N ASN A 360 -32.48 49.38 7.71
CA ASN A 360 -32.90 49.37 9.11
C ASN A 360 -31.78 48.69 9.91
N ASN A 361 -31.08 49.48 10.71
CA ASN A 361 -30.23 49.02 11.79
C ASN A 361 -31.11 48.70 13.00
N PHE A 362 -30.78 47.62 13.71
CA PHE A 362 -31.05 47.51 15.14
C PHE A 362 -29.74 47.10 15.81
N VAL A 363 -29.20 48.01 16.62
CA VAL A 363 -28.17 47.75 17.62
C VAL A 363 -28.89 47.39 18.91
N ARG A 364 -28.38 46.42 19.66
CA ARG A 364 -28.39 46.46 21.13
C ARG A 364 -27.30 45.56 21.71
N ASP A 365 -26.63 46.17 22.67
CA ASP A 365 -25.51 45.74 23.49
C ASP A 365 -25.83 44.55 24.39
N ASN A 366 -24.82 43.75 24.76
CA ASN A 366 -24.26 43.67 26.13
C ASN A 366 -23.61 42.31 26.45
N GLU A 367 -22.44 42.43 27.07
CA GLU A 367 -21.89 41.64 28.19
C GLU A 367 -21.52 40.14 28.01
N ASP A 368 -20.21 39.91 28.06
CA ASP A 368 -19.54 38.62 28.34
C ASP A 368 -19.70 38.21 29.81
N PRO A 369 -19.80 36.89 30.08
CA PRO A 369 -19.24 36.34 31.31
C PRO A 369 -18.31 35.13 31.08
N GLU A 370 -17.28 35.06 31.94
CA GLU A 370 -16.21 34.05 32.04
C GLU A 370 -16.65 32.56 32.01
N PRO A 371 -15.74 31.65 31.60
CA PRO A 371 -16.04 30.22 31.51
C PRO A 371 -15.96 29.49 32.87
N LYS A 372 -17.06 28.82 33.24
CA LYS A 372 -17.13 27.91 34.39
C LYS A 372 -16.38 26.59 34.13
N ARG A 373 -15.58 26.19 35.13
CA ARG A 373 -14.83 24.92 35.21
C ARG A 373 -15.76 23.70 35.11
N ARG A 374 -15.34 22.66 34.38
CA ARG A 374 -15.97 21.33 34.36
C ARG A 374 -15.53 20.49 35.58
N PRO A 375 -16.39 19.61 36.13
CA PRO A 375 -16.01 18.69 37.19
C PRO A 375 -15.26 17.46 36.67
N GLU A 376 -14.40 16.89 37.51
CA GLU A 376 -13.68 15.61 37.31
C GLU A 376 -14.62 14.39 37.22
N PRO A 377 -14.22 13.32 36.52
CA PRO A 377 -15.02 12.11 36.42
C PRO A 377 -14.88 11.22 37.65
N THR A 378 -16.02 10.82 38.22
CA THR A 378 -16.17 9.82 39.27
C THR A 378 -15.83 8.41 38.79
N LEU A 379 -15.07 7.68 39.60
CA LEU A 379 -14.73 6.26 39.45
C LEU A 379 -15.97 5.37 39.71
N ASP A 380 -16.27 4.46 38.78
CA ASP A 380 -17.24 3.38 38.99
C ASP A 380 -16.62 2.21 39.79
N PRO A 381 -17.40 1.52 40.65
CA PRO A 381 -16.91 0.43 41.49
C PRO A 381 -16.86 -0.92 40.75
N GLU A 382 -15.88 -1.75 41.12
CA GLU A 382 -15.65 -3.10 40.59
C GLU A 382 -16.86 -4.05 40.74
N PRO A 383 -17.08 -5.00 39.79
CA PRO A 383 -18.08 -6.04 39.96
C PRO A 383 -17.56 -7.21 40.81
N LYS A 384 -18.38 -7.59 41.78
CA LYS A 384 -18.20 -8.72 42.69
C LYS A 384 -18.14 -10.07 41.95
N LYS A 385 -17.23 -10.93 42.42
CA LYS A 385 -17.19 -12.38 42.16
C LYS A 385 -18.47 -13.02 42.71
N ASP A 386 -19.19 -13.79 41.89
CA ASP A 386 -19.86 -15.05 42.25
C ASP A 386 -20.72 -15.53 41.06
N HIS A 387 -20.32 -16.65 40.44
CA HIS A 387 -21.17 -17.65 39.75
C HIS A 387 -20.31 -18.57 38.87
N ALA A 388 -19.58 -19.52 39.48
CA ALA A 388 -18.77 -20.51 38.75
C ALA A 388 -19.12 -21.99 39.04
N GLU A 389 -20.12 -22.29 39.88
CA GLU A 389 -20.38 -23.70 40.27
C GLU A 389 -21.50 -24.41 39.50
N GLY A 390 -22.38 -23.69 38.79
CA GLY A 390 -23.52 -24.30 38.07
C GLY A 390 -23.20 -24.93 36.70
N VAL A 391 -22.09 -24.54 36.07
CA VAL A 391 -21.81 -24.89 34.65
C VAL A 391 -20.95 -26.16 34.52
N GLN A 392 -20.14 -26.50 35.54
CA GLN A 392 -19.32 -27.71 35.53
C GLN A 392 -20.12 -29.01 35.74
N GLN A 393 -21.22 -28.98 36.51
CA GLN A 393 -22.09 -30.15 36.70
C GLN A 393 -22.91 -30.53 35.44
N LYS A 394 -23.33 -29.54 34.62
CA LYS A 394 -24.01 -29.80 33.34
C LYS A 394 -23.08 -30.38 32.26
N LYS A 395 -21.80 -29.98 32.24
CA LYS A 395 -20.79 -30.56 31.31
C LYS A 395 -20.40 -32.00 31.67
N LYS A 396 -20.35 -32.35 32.98
CA LYS A 396 -20.07 -33.72 33.44
C LYS A 396 -21.19 -34.72 33.08
N ARG A 397 -22.46 -34.31 33.17
CA ARG A 397 -23.61 -35.16 32.79
C ARG A 397 -23.73 -35.42 31.28
N LYS A 398 -23.36 -34.44 30.43
CA LYS A 398 -23.34 -34.64 28.96
C LYS A 398 -22.20 -35.56 28.48
N ARG A 399 -21.04 -35.56 29.14
CA ARG A 399 -19.93 -36.47 28.82
C ARG A 399 -20.23 -37.93 29.20
N LEU A 400 -20.95 -38.17 30.30
CA LEU A 400 -21.29 -39.53 30.72
C LEU A 400 -22.36 -40.19 29.83
N ALA A 401 -23.32 -39.41 29.31
CA ALA A 401 -24.34 -39.91 28.38
C ALA A 401 -23.77 -40.29 27.00
N MET A 402 -22.74 -39.57 26.53
CA MET A 402 -22.09 -39.86 25.24
C MET A 402 -21.22 -41.13 25.30
N LEU A 403 -20.57 -41.42 26.44
CA LEU A 403 -19.81 -42.66 26.64
C LEU A 403 -20.69 -43.92 26.75
N TYR A 404 -21.94 -43.80 27.21
CA TYR A 404 -22.88 -44.93 27.24
C TYR A 404 -23.48 -45.25 25.86
N SER A 405 -23.55 -44.27 24.97
CA SER A 405 -24.04 -44.45 23.58
C SER A 405 -23.03 -45.17 22.69
N LEU A 406 -21.73 -45.00 22.90
CA LEU A 406 -20.65 -45.62 22.11
C LEU A 406 -20.34 -47.08 22.50
N ARG A 407 -20.88 -47.60 23.61
CA ARG A 407 -20.71 -49.01 24.03
C ARG A 407 -21.82 -49.96 23.56
N ARG A 408 -22.79 -49.47 22.77
CA ARG A 408 -23.90 -50.27 22.20
C ARG A 408 -23.83 -50.44 20.68
N SER A 409 -22.71 -50.10 20.05
CA SER A 409 -22.54 -50.20 18.59
C SER A 409 -21.22 -50.85 18.17
N PHE A 410 -20.67 -51.72 19.02
CA PHE A 410 -19.66 -52.71 18.66
C PHE A 410 -20.15 -54.10 19.04
#